data_AF-A0AAE8FQN9-F1
#
_entry.id   AF-A0AAE8FQN9-F1
#
_cell.length_a   1.000
_cell.length_b   1.000
_cell.length_c   1.000
_cell.angle_alpha   90.00
_cell.angle_beta   90.00
_cell.angle_gamma   90.00
#
_symmetry.space_group_name_H-M   'P 1'
#
loop_
_entity.id
_entity.type
_entity.pdbx_description
1 polymer ?
#
loop_
_entity_poly.entity_id
_entity_poly.type
_entity_poly.pdbx_seq_one_letter_code
_entity_poly.pdbx_strand_id
1 'polypeptide(L)'
;MSRNVPKLRFKGFEDEWKKYELDDIAMISKSKYNPTKSNKTYKCIELEHIAQEDGRILGYVNSKEQNSIKNKFDSGDILFGKLRPYLKKYWISNFEGVCSSEIWVLKARKISNSFLY
;
A
#
# COMPACT_ATOMS: atom_id res chain seq x y z
N MET A 1 -10.71 -0.11 35.95
CA MET A 1 -10.77 -0.15 34.47
C MET A 1 -9.40 0.26 33.94
N SER A 2 -8.77 -0.52 33.06
CA SER A 2 -7.49 -0.16 32.45
C SER A 2 -7.70 0.91 31.38
N ARG A 3 -7.03 2.06 31.49
CA ARG A 3 -7.06 3.12 30.46
C ARG A 3 -6.40 2.63 29.18
N ASN A 4 -6.98 2.93 28.01
CA ASN A 4 -6.42 2.51 26.71
C ASN A 4 -5.31 3.46 26.26
N VAL A 5 -4.17 3.44 26.98
CA VAL A 5 -3.08 4.41 26.84
C VAL A 5 -1.76 3.64 26.63
N PRO A 6 -1.01 3.87 25.54
CA PRO A 6 0.30 3.26 25.32
C PRO A 6 1.31 3.67 26.38
N LYS A 7 2.27 2.78 26.63
CA LYS A 7 3.36 2.97 27.61
C LYS A 7 4.29 4.13 27.25
N LEU A 8 4.44 4.43 25.95
CA LEU A 8 5.28 5.50 25.43
C LEU A 8 4.42 6.51 24.68
N ARG A 9 4.64 7.81 24.95
CA ARG A 9 3.90 8.92 24.33
C ARG A 9 4.79 10.12 24.08
N PHE A 10 4.51 10.83 22.99
CA PHE A 10 5.04 12.18 22.80
C PHE A 10 4.36 13.16 23.76
N LYS A 11 5.11 14.16 24.19
CA LYS A 11 4.59 15.23 25.05
C LYS A 11 3.42 15.93 24.36
N GLY A 12 2.31 16.10 25.08
CA GLY A 12 1.09 16.74 24.56
C GLY A 12 0.05 15.81 23.93
N PHE A 13 0.31 14.50 23.83
CA PHE A 13 -0.67 13.52 23.32
C PHE A 13 -1.23 12.67 24.47
N GLU A 14 -2.18 13.19 25.25
CA GLU A 14 -2.65 12.56 26.50
C GLU A 14 -3.91 11.69 26.33
N ASP A 15 -4.63 11.86 25.21
CA ASP A 15 -5.92 11.21 24.96
C ASP A 15 -5.83 9.69 24.80
N GLU A 16 -6.86 8.95 25.21
CA GLU A 16 -6.94 7.50 25.02
C GLU A 16 -6.99 7.09 23.54
N TRP A 17 -6.44 5.92 23.23
CA TRP A 17 -6.56 5.33 21.90
C TRP A 17 -8.01 4.99 21.59
N LYS A 18 -8.45 5.38 20.41
CA LYS A 18 -9.74 5.00 19.85
C LYS A 18 -9.55 3.78 18.96
N LYS A 19 -10.49 2.83 19.05
CA LYS A 19 -10.55 1.70 18.13
C LYS A 19 -11.29 2.15 16.88
N TYR A 20 -10.76 1.78 15.72
CA TYR A 20 -11.35 2.00 14.41
C TYR A 20 -11.33 0.69 13.63
N GLU A 21 -12.31 0.49 12.76
CA GLU A 21 -12.20 -0.54 11.73
C GLU A 21 -11.27 -0.06 10.62
N LEU A 22 -10.60 -0.98 9.92
CA LEU A 22 -9.64 -0.60 8.87
C LEU A 22 -10.32 0.22 7.75
N ASP A 23 -11.57 -0.07 7.41
CA ASP A 23 -12.34 0.65 6.38
C ASP A 23 -12.67 2.10 6.79
N ASP A 24 -12.68 2.42 8.09
CA ASP A 24 -12.88 3.78 8.58
C ASP A 24 -11.68 4.70 8.33
N ILE A 25 -10.48 4.10 8.23
CA ILE A 25 -9.18 4.78 8.24
C ILE A 25 -8.31 4.46 7.02
N ALA A 26 -8.76 3.60 6.12
CA ALA A 26 -8.05 3.25 4.90
C ALA A 26 -9.04 2.96 3.76
N MET A 27 -8.58 3.06 2.52
CA MET A 27 -9.33 2.61 1.35
C MET A 27 -8.43 1.94 0.33
N ILE A 28 -9.01 1.01 -0.41
CA ILE A 28 -8.36 0.39 -1.57
C ILE A 28 -8.67 1.25 -2.81
N SER A 29 -7.62 1.74 -3.48
CA SER A 29 -7.74 2.44 -4.76
C SER A 29 -8.38 1.55 -5.81
N LYS A 30 -9.38 2.09 -6.51
CA LYS A 30 -10.06 1.42 -7.62
C LYS A 30 -9.43 1.77 -8.98
N SER A 31 -8.39 2.61 -9.00
CA SER A 31 -7.76 3.07 -10.23
C SER A 31 -7.10 1.91 -10.98
N LYS A 32 -7.37 1.80 -12.28
CA LYS A 32 -6.89 0.69 -13.12
C LYS A 32 -6.03 1.21 -14.26
N TYR A 33 -5.13 0.36 -14.71
CA TYR A 33 -4.33 0.55 -15.92
C TYR A 33 -4.53 -0.64 -16.84
N ASN A 34 -4.77 -0.36 -18.12
CA ASN A 34 -4.85 -1.39 -19.16
C ASN A 34 -3.64 -1.25 -20.10
N PRO A 35 -2.68 -2.20 -20.08
CA PRO A 35 -1.49 -2.15 -20.92
C PRO A 35 -1.76 -2.06 -22.43
N THR A 36 -2.83 -2.71 -22.91
CA THR A 36 -3.16 -2.81 -24.34
C THR A 36 -3.88 -1.57 -24.86
N LYS A 37 -4.52 -0.80 -23.97
CA LYS A 37 -5.27 0.42 -24.33
C LYS A 37 -4.55 1.72 -23.99
N SER A 38 -3.56 1.69 -23.10
CA SER A 38 -2.87 2.90 -22.64
C SER A 38 -1.61 3.18 -23.45
N ASN A 39 -1.34 4.45 -23.79
CA ASN A 39 -0.10 4.85 -24.46
C ASN A 39 1.05 5.12 -23.48
N LYS A 40 0.78 5.26 -22.18
CA LYS A 40 1.80 5.52 -21.16
C LYS A 40 2.39 4.21 -20.64
N THR A 41 3.71 4.21 -20.47
CA THR A 41 4.47 3.11 -19.87
C THR A 41 4.77 3.43 -18.42
N TYR A 42 4.62 2.43 -17.54
CA TYR A 42 4.88 2.53 -16.11
C TYR A 42 5.81 1.40 -15.66
N LYS A 43 6.44 1.59 -14.50
CA LYS A 43 7.02 0.48 -13.73
C LYS A 43 5.87 -0.36 -13.18
N CYS A 44 5.91 -1.66 -13.44
CA CYS A 44 4.93 -2.63 -12.97
C CYS A 44 5.50 -3.44 -11.80
N ILE A 45 4.84 -3.37 -10.65
CA ILE A 45 5.21 -4.10 -9.44
C ILE A 45 4.39 -5.38 -9.34
N GLU A 46 5.08 -6.50 -9.12
CA GLU A 46 4.49 -7.82 -8.90
C GLU A 46 4.89 -8.31 -7.50
N LEU A 47 4.29 -9.39 -7.00
CA LEU A 47 4.55 -9.85 -5.63
C LEU A 47 6.01 -10.27 -5.40
N GLU A 48 6.69 -10.82 -6.41
CA GLU A 48 8.12 -11.12 -6.36
C GLU A 48 9.01 -9.89 -6.22
N HIS A 49 8.52 -8.73 -6.67
CA HIS A 49 9.25 -7.47 -6.62
C HIS A 49 9.19 -6.79 -5.24
N ILE A 50 8.37 -7.27 -4.32
CA ILE A 50 8.26 -6.73 -2.95
C ILE A 50 9.00 -7.66 -1.99
N ALA A 51 9.97 -7.14 -1.24
CA ALA A 51 10.68 -7.89 -0.21
C ALA A 51 9.71 -8.34 0.89
N GLN A 52 9.98 -9.52 1.47
CA GLN A 52 9.21 -10.01 2.61
C GLN A 52 9.64 -9.27 3.88
N GLU A 53 8.67 -8.77 4.66
CA GLU A 53 8.85 -8.23 6.03
C GLU A 53 9.76 -7.00 6.17
N ASP A 54 10.19 -6.41 5.06
CA ASP A 54 11.25 -5.40 5.04
C ASP A 54 10.78 -4.07 4.45
N GLY A 55 9.70 -4.08 3.67
CA GLY A 55 9.19 -2.83 3.12
C GLY A 55 10.00 -2.29 1.93
N ARG A 56 10.83 -3.12 1.30
CA ARG A 56 11.70 -2.75 0.17
C ARG A 56 11.19 -3.29 -1.16
N ILE A 57 11.55 -2.61 -2.24
CA ILE A 57 11.37 -3.08 -3.61
C ILE A 57 12.66 -3.71 -4.12
N LEU A 58 12.52 -4.90 -4.71
CA LEU A 58 13.59 -5.71 -5.29
C LEU A 58 13.74 -5.46 -6.80
N GLY A 59 12.70 -4.97 -7.47
CA GLY A 59 12.72 -4.74 -8.91
C GLY A 59 11.37 -4.27 -9.47
N TYR A 60 11.23 -4.33 -10.78
CA TYR A 60 9.99 -4.07 -11.49
C TYR A 60 10.10 -4.65 -12.91
N VAL A 61 8.95 -4.82 -13.55
CA VAL A 61 8.85 -5.13 -14.98
C VAL A 61 8.22 -3.97 -15.74
N ASN A 62 8.35 -3.95 -17.06
CA ASN A 62 7.75 -2.93 -17.89
C ASN A 62 6.23 -3.19 -18.03
N SER A 63 5.39 -2.19 -17.76
CA SER A 63 3.93 -2.35 -17.87
C SER A 63 3.46 -2.70 -19.28
N LYS A 64 4.24 -2.41 -20.33
CA LYS A 64 3.91 -2.75 -21.72
C LYS A 64 4.15 -4.21 -22.08
N GLU A 65 4.98 -4.91 -21.32
CA GLU A 65 5.21 -6.35 -21.49
C GLU A 65 4.12 -7.19 -20.81
N GLN A 66 3.16 -6.53 -20.16
CA GLN A 66 2.08 -7.15 -19.42
C GLN A 66 0.80 -7.15 -20.25
N ASN A 67 0.02 -8.23 -20.20
CA ASN A 67 -1.26 -8.33 -20.91
C ASN A 67 -2.48 -8.13 -19.99
N SER A 68 -2.31 -8.24 -18.68
CA SER A 68 -3.40 -8.15 -17.72
C SER A 68 -3.66 -6.71 -17.27
N ILE A 69 -4.91 -6.41 -16.90
CA ILE A 69 -5.25 -5.16 -16.21
C ILE A 69 -4.47 -5.10 -14.88
N LYS A 70 -3.93 -3.91 -14.57
CA LYS A 70 -3.16 -3.63 -13.36
C LYS A 70 -3.87 -2.59 -12.50
N ASN A 71 -3.55 -2.55 -11.20
CA ASN A 71 -3.97 -1.47 -10.31
C ASN A 71 -3.00 -0.31 -10.45
N LYS A 72 -3.50 0.92 -10.64
CA LYS A 72 -2.66 2.12 -10.67
C LYS A 72 -2.42 2.62 -9.24
N PHE A 73 -1.19 3.01 -8.95
CA PHE A 73 -0.80 3.70 -7.72
C PHE A 73 -0.06 5.00 -8.02
N ASP A 74 -0.15 5.93 -7.09
CA ASP A 74 0.61 7.18 -7.10
C ASP A 74 1.74 7.11 -6.05
N SER A 75 2.67 8.07 -6.08
CA SER A 75 3.71 8.16 -5.07
C SER A 75 3.11 8.42 -3.68
N GLY A 76 3.58 7.71 -2.67
CA GLY A 76 3.09 7.75 -1.29
C GLY A 76 1.97 6.76 -0.98
N ASP A 77 1.38 6.08 -1.97
CA ASP A 77 0.42 5.01 -1.74
C ASP A 77 1.09 3.77 -1.12
N ILE A 78 0.33 2.97 -0.38
CA ILE A 78 0.84 1.73 0.23
C ILE A 78 0.43 0.55 -0.64
N LEU A 79 1.40 -0.23 -1.10
CA LEU A 79 1.18 -1.49 -1.79
C LEU A 79 1.22 -2.62 -0.76
N PHE A 80 0.15 -3.40 -0.68
CA PHE A 80 0.04 -4.54 0.23
C PHE A 80 -0.35 -5.81 -0.55
N GLY A 81 0.48 -6.85 -0.46
CA GLY A 81 0.24 -8.13 -1.11
C GLY A 81 -0.96 -8.84 -0.49
N LYS A 82 -2.05 -8.99 -1.27
CA LYS A 82 -3.27 -9.65 -0.79
C LYS A 82 -3.12 -11.18 -0.74
N LEU A 83 -2.26 -11.73 -1.60
CA LEU A 83 -1.98 -13.16 -1.66
C LEU A 83 -0.91 -13.51 -0.63
N ARG A 84 -1.19 -14.51 0.22
CA ARG A 84 -0.31 -14.98 1.31
C ARG A 84 0.12 -13.81 2.23
N PRO A 85 -0.84 -13.13 2.89
CA PRO A 85 -0.56 -11.91 3.69
C PRO A 85 0.42 -12.15 4.84
N TYR A 86 0.58 -13.39 5.30
CA TYR A 86 1.58 -13.77 6.30
C TYR A 86 3.03 -13.51 5.85
N LEU A 87 3.29 -13.40 4.54
CA LEU A 87 4.61 -13.01 4.01
C LEU A 87 4.90 -11.52 4.18
N LYS A 88 3.93 -10.73 4.66
CA LYS A 88 4.05 -9.28 4.90
C LYS A 88 4.83 -8.60 3.77
N LYS A 89 4.35 -8.77 2.54
CA LYS A 89 4.87 -8.06 1.37
C LYS A 89 4.16 -6.73 1.28
N TYR A 90 4.80 -5.70 1.80
CA TYR A 90 4.28 -4.35 1.79
C TYR A 90 5.35 -3.36 1.32
N TRP A 91 4.93 -2.21 0.79
CA TRP A 91 5.83 -1.15 0.34
C TRP A 91 5.09 0.18 0.29
N ILE A 92 5.75 1.26 0.74
CA ILE A 92 5.26 2.62 0.52
C ILE A 92 5.91 3.16 -0.76
N SER A 93 5.10 3.47 -1.75
CA SER A 93 5.60 3.88 -3.06
C SER A 93 6.34 5.21 -2.98
N ASN A 94 7.45 5.32 -3.70
CA ASN A 94 8.18 6.59 -3.87
C ASN A 94 8.11 7.13 -5.32
N PHE A 95 7.30 6.49 -6.16
CA PHE A 95 6.99 6.91 -7.53
C PHE A 95 5.56 6.51 -7.93
N GLU A 96 5.03 7.07 -9.01
CA GLU A 96 3.78 6.59 -9.62
C GLU A 96 4.02 5.36 -10.52
N GLY A 97 3.07 4.43 -10.54
CA GLY A 97 3.24 3.19 -11.28
C GLY A 97 1.99 2.33 -11.31
N VAL A 98 2.18 1.07 -11.67
CA VAL A 98 1.10 0.08 -11.72
C VAL A 98 1.54 -1.20 -11.01
N CYS A 99 0.60 -1.96 -10.50
CA CYS A 99 0.90 -3.21 -9.81
C CYS A 99 -0.11 -4.29 -10.15
N SER A 100 0.28 -5.53 -9.86
CA SER A 100 -0.57 -6.70 -9.97
C SER A 100 -1.94 -6.50 -9.34
N SER A 101 -2.97 -7.17 -9.88
CA SER A 101 -4.28 -7.24 -9.22
C SER A 101 -4.22 -7.96 -7.88
N GLU A 102 -3.14 -8.70 -7.61
CA GLU A 102 -2.85 -9.37 -6.34
C GLU A 102 -2.27 -8.42 -5.27
N ILE A 103 -2.11 -7.14 -5.59
CA ILE A 103 -1.63 -6.11 -4.68
C ILE A 103 -2.73 -5.09 -4.47
N TRP A 104 -3.09 -4.83 -3.21
CA TRP A 104 -3.93 -3.71 -2.84
C TRP A 104 -3.11 -2.43 -2.83
N VAL A 105 -3.66 -1.39 -3.43
CA VAL A 105 -3.15 -0.02 -3.34
C VAL A 105 -3.97 0.68 -2.27
N LEU A 106 -3.43 0.74 -1.05
CA LEU A 106 -4.06 1.33 0.11
C LEU A 106 -3.72 2.82 0.23
N LYS A 107 -4.73 3.61 0.59
CA LYS A 107 -4.59 5.03 0.95
C LYS A 107 -5.22 5.27 2.30
N ALA A 108 -4.51 5.93 3.20
CA ALA A 108 -5.03 6.31 4.49
C ALA A 108 -6.16 7.34 4.37
N ARG A 109 -7.08 7.27 5.32
CA ARG A 109 -8.15 8.24 5.59
C ARG A 109 -7.97 8.66 7.05
N LYS A 110 -7.96 9.97 7.31
CA LYS A 110 -7.85 10.54 8.68
C LYS A 110 -6.50 10.32 9.40
N ILE A 111 -5.63 9.45 8.89
CA ILE A 111 -4.27 9.19 9.41
C ILE A 111 -3.23 9.37 8.29
N SER A 112 -1.95 9.41 8.64
CA SER A 112 -0.88 9.43 7.63
C SER A 112 -0.61 8.03 7.06
N ASN A 113 -0.23 7.95 5.79
CA ASN A 113 0.22 6.68 5.20
C ASN A 113 1.41 6.08 5.95
N SER A 114 2.31 6.92 6.48
CA SER A 114 3.44 6.46 7.30
C SER A 114 3.05 5.76 8.60
N PHE A 115 1.85 6.02 9.12
CA PHE A 115 1.33 5.35 10.31
C PHE A 115 0.50 4.10 9.95
N LEU A 116 -0.14 4.11 8.78
CA LEU A 116 -0.89 2.96 8.26
C LEU A 116 0.03 1.85 7.72
N TYR A 117 1.18 2.22 7.19
CA TYR A 117 2.25 1.35 6.66
C TYR A 117 2.99 0.61 7.78
#